data_AF-A0A8T7FTB8-F1
#
_entry.id   AF-A0A8T7FTB8-F1
#
_cell.length_a   1.000
_cell.length_b   1.000
_cell.length_c   1.000
_cell.angle_alpha   90.00
_cell.angle_beta   90.00
_cell.angle_gamma   90.00
#
_symmetry.space_group_name_H-M   'P 1'
#
loop_
_entity.id
_entity.type
_entity.pdbx_description
1 polymer ?
#
loop_
_entity_poly.entity_id
_entity_poly.type
_entity_poly.pdbx_seq_one_letter_code
_entity_poly.pdbx_strand_id
1 'polypeptide(L)'
;MKRFDPRIVLGLLLIMGGGLALAQSLGYLENASGYFWGGAFLLAGLAFLSLLFGGHWWSAFPGFTLAALGVLILLPEPLEELGGAIFLGGIALSFWYVYATDRIGRWWAIIPWRRANRACPAGARLILLR
;
A
#
# COMPACT_ATOMS: atom_id res chain seq x y z
N MET A 1 -4.11 22.14 -12.76
CA MET A 1 -3.13 21.08 -12.43
C MET A 1 -2.80 20.33 -13.71
N LYS A 2 -1.55 20.37 -14.20
CA LYS A 2 -1.15 19.62 -15.40
C LYS A 2 -1.25 18.13 -15.07
N ARG A 3 -2.10 17.39 -15.79
CA ARG A 3 -2.17 15.93 -15.69
C ARG A 3 -0.90 15.39 -16.32
N PHE A 4 0.01 14.83 -15.53
CA PHE A 4 1.16 14.13 -16.08
C PHE A 4 0.66 12.89 -16.80
N ASP A 5 1.07 12.71 -18.06
CA ASP A 5 0.71 11.53 -18.82
C ASP A 5 1.46 10.33 -18.22
N PRO A 6 0.76 9.30 -17.71
CA PRO A 6 1.40 8.15 -17.08
C PRO A 6 2.41 7.45 -18.01
N ARG A 7 2.27 7.59 -19.33
CA ARG A 7 3.23 7.07 -20.31
C ARG A 7 4.60 7.72 -20.17
N ILE A 8 4.64 9.03 -19.94
CA ILE A 8 5.89 9.78 -19.80
C ILE A 8 6.57 9.42 -18.48
N VAL A 9 5.78 9.31 -17.40
CA VAL A 9 6.29 8.93 -16.08
C VAL A 9 6.91 7.52 -16.12
N LEU A 10 6.20 6.55 -16.70
CA LEU A 10 6.71 5.18 -16.85
C LEU A 10 7.93 5.11 -17.77
N GLY A 11 7.91 5.84 -18.89
CA GLY A 11 9.05 5.89 -19.81
C GLY A 11 10.30 6.47 -19.15
N LEU A 12 10.16 7.58 -18.41
CA LEU A 12 11.27 8.18 -17.67
C LEU A 12 11.81 7.24 -16.59
N LEU A 13 10.92 6.57 -15.85
CA LEU A 13 11.29 5.60 -14.82
C LEU A 13 12.06 4.42 -15.44
N LEU A 14 11.60 3.88 -16.58
CA LEU A 14 12.29 2.81 -17.31
C LEU A 14 13.68 3.23 -17.80
N ILE A 15 13.82 4.44 -18.34
CA ILE A 15 15.11 4.96 -18.79
C ILE A 15 16.08 5.11 -17.62
N MET A 16 15.64 5.71 -16.51
CA MET A 16 16.48 5.86 -15.32
C MET A 16 16.86 4.50 -14.71
N GLY A 17 15.89 3.60 -14.56
CA GLY A 17 16.12 2.26 -14.01
C GLY A 17 17.05 1.44 -14.88
N GLY A 18 16.88 1.47 -16.21
CA GLY A 18 17.77 0.80 -17.16
C GLY A 18 19.19 1.36 -17.15
N GLY A 19 19.33 2.69 -17.08
CA GLY A 19 20.64 3.35 -16.96
C GLY A 19 21.37 2.97 -15.68
N LEU A 20 20.68 2.97 -14.54
CA LEU A 20 21.23 2.54 -13.25
C LEU A 20 21.63 1.06 -13.25
N ALA A 21 20.80 0.19 -13.83
CA ALA A 21 21.09 -1.24 -13.95
C ALA A 21 22.33 -1.51 -14.82
N LEU A 22 22.52 -0.74 -15.90
CA LEU A 22 23.72 -0.81 -16.73
C LEU A 22 24.96 -0.33 -15.96
N ALA A 23 24.86 0.79 -15.25
CA ALA A 23 25.96 1.31 -14.43
C ALA A 23 26.37 0.32 -13.31
N GLN A 24 25.40 -0.36 -12.70
CA GLN A 24 25.64 -1.43 -11.74
C GLN A 24 26.36 -2.62 -12.39
N SER A 25 25.98 -3.00 -13.62
CA SER A 25 26.62 -4.10 -14.38
C SER A 25 28.07 -3.78 -14.79
N LEU A 26 28.41 -2.50 -14.95
CA LEU A 26 29.76 -2.01 -15.22
C LEU A 26 30.63 -1.91 -13.96
N GLY A 27 30.08 -2.17 -12.77
CA GLY A 27 30.81 -2.15 -11.50
C GLY A 27 31.04 -0.76 -10.92
N TYR A 28 30.37 0.28 -11.42
CA TYR A 28 30.49 1.64 -10.89
C TYR A 28 29.72 1.84 -9.57
N LEU A 29 28.64 1.08 -9.35
CA LEU A 29 27.75 1.23 -8.20
C LEU A 29 27.33 -0.14 -7.67
N GLU A 30 27.47 -0.36 -6.38
CA GLU A 30 26.89 -1.52 -5.69
C GLU A 30 25.43 -1.23 -5.31
N ASN A 31 24.55 -2.22 -5.48
CA ASN A 31 23.15 -2.19 -5.02
C ASN A 31 22.27 -1.02 -5.53
N ALA A 32 22.67 -0.30 -6.58
CA ALA A 32 21.90 0.82 -7.15
C ALA A 32 20.47 0.43 -7.55
N SER A 33 20.28 -0.78 -8.08
CA SER A 33 18.97 -1.32 -8.46
C SER A 33 18.05 -1.49 -7.24
N GLY A 34 18.58 -1.93 -6.11
CA GLY A 34 17.82 -2.07 -4.86
C GLY A 34 17.29 -0.73 -4.37
N TYR A 35 18.15 0.29 -4.32
CA TYR A 35 17.74 1.64 -3.93
C TYR A 35 16.70 2.24 -4.89
N PHE A 36 16.88 2.02 -6.19
CA PHE A 36 15.94 2.49 -7.20
C PHE A 36 14.56 1.85 -7.05
N TRP A 37 14.47 0.52 -7.03
CA TRP A 37 13.19 -0.19 -6.92
C TRP A 37 12.54 0.01 -5.55
N GLY A 38 13.32 -0.02 -4.47
CA GLY A 38 12.83 0.25 -3.12
C GLY A 38 12.23 1.64 -3.01
N GLY A 39 12.92 2.66 -3.54
CA GLY A 39 12.41 4.02 -3.61
C GLY A 39 11.16 4.15 -4.49
N ALA A 40 11.15 3.52 -5.66
CA ALA A 40 10.00 3.54 -6.58
C ALA A 40 8.74 2.92 -5.95
N PHE A 41 8.87 1.76 -5.29
CA PHE A 41 7.77 1.10 -4.61
C PHE A 41 7.30 1.90 -3.39
N LEU A 42 8.22 2.49 -2.62
CA LEU A 42 7.87 3.33 -1.47
C LEU A 42 7.09 4.57 -1.92
N LEU A 43 7.56 5.27 -2.97
CA LEU A 43 6.86 6.43 -3.53
C LEU A 43 5.49 6.06 -4.11
N ALA A 44 5.38 4.92 -4.81
CA ALA A 44 4.11 4.42 -5.31
C ALA A 44 3.14 4.11 -4.15
N GLY A 45 3.62 3.46 -3.09
CA GLY A 45 2.84 3.19 -1.88
C GLY A 45 2.34 4.47 -1.20
N LEU A 46 3.22 5.47 -1.04
CA LEU A 46 2.85 6.79 -0.52
C LEU A 46 1.82 7.51 -1.39
N ALA A 47 1.92 7.38 -2.72
CA ALA A 47 0.92 7.93 -3.63
C ALA A 47 -0.46 7.29 -3.40
N PHE A 48 -0.54 5.97 -3.23
CA PHE A 48 -1.80 5.29 -2.87
C PHE A 48 -2.30 5.67 -1.48
N LEU A 49 -1.41 5.79 -0.49
CA LEU A 49 -1.79 6.24 0.85
C LEU A 49 -2.31 7.68 0.85
N SER A 50 -1.83 8.55 -0.05
CA SER A 50 -2.36 9.91 -0.19
C SER A 50 -3.83 9.94 -0.65
N LEU A 51 -4.29 8.92 -1.37
CA LEU A 51 -5.70 8.81 -1.78
C LEU A 51 -6.65 8.57 -0.59
N LEU A 52 -6.13 8.13 0.56
CA LEU A 52 -6.90 7.96 1.80
C LEU A 52 -7.48 9.29 2.29
N PHE A 53 -6.76 10.40 2.11
CA PHE A 53 -7.26 11.73 2.45
C PHE A 53 -8.49 12.12 1.61
N GLY A 54 -8.66 11.53 0.42
CA GLY A 54 -9.85 11.68 -0.42
C GLY A 54 -11.00 10.75 -0.04
N GLY A 55 -10.89 9.97 1.04
CA GLY A 55 -11.93 9.02 1.48
C GLY A 55 -11.92 7.66 0.75
N HIS A 56 -10.93 7.41 -0.11
CA HIS A 56 -10.80 6.18 -0.87
C HIS A 56 -10.22 5.04 -0.03
N TRP A 57 -11.02 4.45 0.87
CA TRP A 57 -10.61 3.39 1.79
C TRP A 57 -9.89 2.20 1.11
N TRP A 58 -10.24 1.89 -0.14
CA TRP A 58 -9.65 0.79 -0.90
C TRP A 58 -8.15 0.99 -1.16
N SER A 59 -7.65 2.24 -1.15
CA SER A 59 -6.25 2.53 -1.43
C SER A 59 -5.32 2.13 -0.29
N ALA A 60 -5.85 1.83 0.90
CA ALA A 60 -5.08 1.30 2.01
C ALA A 60 -4.33 0.02 1.63
N PHE A 61 -5.02 -0.94 0.97
CA PHE A 61 -4.41 -2.21 0.60
C PHE A 61 -3.17 -2.04 -0.29
N PRO A 62 -3.26 -1.46 -1.50
CA PRO A 62 -2.09 -1.24 -2.35
C PRO A 62 -1.09 -0.26 -1.73
N GLY A 63 -1.55 0.73 -0.95
CA GLY A 63 -0.66 1.73 -0.34
C GLY A 63 0.28 1.12 0.70
N PHE A 64 -0.28 0.40 1.68
CA PHE A 64 0.52 -0.23 2.73
C PHE A 64 1.36 -1.40 2.20
N THR A 65 0.86 -2.19 1.24
CA THR A 65 1.66 -3.29 0.65
C THR A 65 2.86 -2.77 -0.13
N LEU A 66 2.69 -1.77 -1.00
CA LEU A 66 3.78 -1.19 -1.78
C LEU A 66 4.77 -0.44 -0.88
N ALA A 67 4.28 0.27 0.14
CA ALA A 67 5.15 0.93 1.11
C ALA A 67 5.98 -0.10 1.90
N ALA A 68 5.36 -1.18 2.39
CA ALA A 68 6.07 -2.23 3.12
C ALA A 68 7.09 -2.96 2.23
N LEU A 69 6.77 -3.18 0.95
CA LEU A 69 7.69 -3.76 -0.03
C LEU A 69 8.86 -2.82 -0.33
N GLY A 70 8.62 -1.52 -0.47
CA GLY A 70 9.68 -0.52 -0.61
C GLY A 70 10.61 -0.48 0.60
N VAL A 71 10.06 -0.50 1.81
CA VAL A 71 10.86 -0.60 3.06
C VAL A 71 11.65 -1.90 3.11
N LEU A 72 11.05 -3.03 2.73
CA LEU A 72 11.70 -4.34 2.72
C LEU A 72 12.93 -4.36 1.80
N ILE A 73 12.82 -3.77 0.60
CA ILE A 73 13.94 -3.69 -0.35
C ILE A 73 15.06 -2.77 0.15
N LEU A 74 14.72 -1.73 0.91
CA LEU A 74 15.67 -0.77 1.48
C LEU A 74 16.21 -1.19 2.85
N LEU A 75 15.79 -2.36 3.34
CA LEU A 75 16.10 -2.81 4.68
C LEU A 75 17.58 -3.21 4.77
N PRO A 76 18.32 -2.80 5.82
CA PRO A 76 19.70 -3.20 5.97
C PRO A 76 19.81 -4.66 6.45
N GLU A 77 20.89 -5.33 6.06
CA GLU A 77 21.21 -6.74 6.36
C GLU A 77 20.86 -7.20 7.80
N PRO A 78 21.18 -6.45 8.88
CA PRO A 78 20.89 -6.91 10.25
C PRO A 78 19.40 -7.01 10.58
N LEU A 79 18.53 -6.39 9.77
CA LEU A 79 17.09 -6.37 9.96
C LEU A 79 16.36 -7.28 8.96
N GLU A 80 17.05 -7.94 8.03
CA GLU A 80 16.43 -8.80 7.02
C GLU A 80 15.62 -9.95 7.62
N GLU A 81 16.03 -10.46 8.78
CA GLU A 81 15.29 -11.49 9.52
C GLU A 81 13.90 -11.00 9.98
N LEU A 82 13.74 -9.68 10.17
CA LEU A 82 12.45 -9.03 10.42
C LEU A 82 11.70 -8.67 9.14
N GLY A 83 12.28 -8.89 7.96
CA GLY A 83 11.70 -8.51 6.68
C GLY A 83 10.32 -9.12 6.44
N GLY A 84 10.14 -10.41 6.77
CA GLY A 84 8.84 -11.07 6.72
C GLY A 84 7.81 -10.41 7.65
N ALA A 85 8.22 -10.04 8.87
CA ALA A 85 7.37 -9.36 9.84
C ALA A 85 7.00 -7.94 9.39
N ILE A 86 7.91 -7.20 8.78
CA ILE A 86 7.65 -5.87 8.21
C ILE A 86 6.64 -5.96 7.06
N PHE A 87 6.83 -6.91 6.15
CA PHE A 87 5.95 -7.07 5.01
C PHE A 87 4.54 -7.53 5.41
N LEU A 88 4.44 -8.62 6.19
CA LEU A 88 3.17 -9.12 6.70
C LEU A 88 2.51 -8.12 7.65
N GLY A 89 3.30 -7.43 8.47
CA GLY A 89 2.85 -6.35 9.35
C GLY A 89 2.26 -5.19 8.57
N GLY A 90 2.91 -4.77 7.47
CA GLY A 90 2.37 -3.76 6.55
C GLY A 90 1.04 -4.17 5.92
N ILE A 91 0.93 -5.43 5.48
CA ILE A 91 -0.34 -5.97 5.00
C ILE A 91 -1.39 -5.96 6.10
N ALA A 92 -1.06 -6.44 7.31
CA ALA A 92 -1.98 -6.46 8.44
C ALA A 92 -2.45 -5.04 8.83
N LEU A 93 -1.56 -4.06 8.80
CA LEU A 93 -1.88 -2.64 9.04
C LEU A 93 -2.93 -2.12 8.05
N SER A 94 -2.93 -2.58 6.80
CA SER A 94 -3.95 -2.20 5.82
C SER A 94 -5.35 -2.65 6.22
N PHE A 95 -5.49 -3.90 6.70
CA PHE A 95 -6.76 -4.44 7.18
C PHE A 95 -7.22 -3.74 8.46
N TRP A 96 -6.30 -3.49 9.39
CA TRP A 96 -6.59 -2.74 10.61
C TRP A 96 -7.05 -1.32 10.31
N TYR A 97 -6.41 -0.61 9.39
CA TYR A 97 -6.81 0.73 8.98
C TYR A 97 -8.23 0.74 8.40
N VAL A 98 -8.53 -0.17 7.47
CA VAL A 98 -9.85 -0.27 6.82
C VAL A 98 -10.95 -0.57 7.84
N TYR A 99 -10.69 -1.49 8.78
CA TYR A 99 -11.60 -1.79 9.87
C TYR A 99 -11.82 -0.60 10.81
N ALA A 100 -10.73 0.09 11.21
CA ALA A 100 -10.81 1.21 12.14
C ALA A 100 -11.61 2.39 11.58
N THR A 101 -11.60 2.59 10.26
CA THR A 101 -12.27 3.70 9.59
C THR A 101 -13.80 3.55 9.57
N ASP A 102 -14.32 2.32 9.47
CA ASP A 102 -15.76 2.07 9.58
C ASP A 102 -16.00 0.67 10.14
N ARG A 103 -16.06 0.62 11.47
CA ARG A 103 -16.22 -0.62 12.22
C ARG A 103 -17.60 -1.24 12.08
N ILE A 104 -18.62 -0.55 11.57
CA ILE A 104 -19.97 -1.11 11.47
C ILE A 104 -20.18 -1.68 10.06
N GLY A 105 -19.82 -0.90 9.05
CA GLY A 105 -19.91 -1.32 7.65
C GLY A 105 -18.84 -2.32 7.26
N ARG A 106 -17.61 -2.22 7.80
CA ARG A 106 -16.41 -2.90 7.29
C ARG A 106 -15.88 -4.05 8.16
N TRP A 107 -16.76 -4.75 8.88
CA TRP A 107 -16.42 -5.98 9.63
C TRP A 107 -15.77 -7.06 8.78
N TRP A 108 -16.01 -7.04 7.46
CA TRP A 108 -15.40 -7.99 6.52
C TRP A 108 -13.87 -7.96 6.55
N ALA A 109 -13.26 -6.84 6.96
CA ALA A 109 -11.81 -6.70 7.04
C ALA A 109 -11.18 -7.62 8.11
N ILE A 110 -11.94 -8.05 9.12
CA ILE A 110 -11.50 -9.04 10.11
C ILE A 110 -12.11 -10.41 9.81
N ILE A 111 -13.40 -10.45 9.46
CA ILE A 111 -14.14 -11.70 9.19
C ILE A 111 -14.88 -11.55 7.86
N PRO A 112 -14.34 -12.07 6.74
CA PRO A 112 -14.88 -11.87 5.38
C PRO A 112 -16.34 -12.31 5.18
N TRP A 113 -16.87 -13.17 6.07
CA TRP A 113 -18.18 -13.80 5.91
C TRP A 113 -19.37 -12.97 6.43
N ARG A 114 -19.18 -12.05 7.39
CA ARG A 114 -20.31 -11.40 8.10
C ARG A 114 -20.74 -10.07 7.46
N ARG A 115 -21.92 -10.03 6.82
CA ARG A 115 -22.57 -8.79 6.34
C ARG A 115 -22.98 -7.86 7.51
N ALA A 116 -22.67 -6.57 7.41
CA ALA A 116 -22.98 -5.51 8.39
C ALA A 116 -24.47 -5.40 8.80
N ASN A 117 -25.40 -5.82 7.94
CA ASN A 117 -26.84 -5.62 8.15
C ASN A 117 -27.50 -6.51 9.22
N ARG A 118 -26.76 -7.39 9.92
CA ARG A 118 -27.33 -8.29 10.94
C ARG A 118 -26.96 -7.95 12.39
N ALA A 119 -26.39 -6.76 12.64
CA ALA A 119 -25.97 -6.35 13.99
C ALA A 119 -26.62 -5.04 14.49
N CYS A 120 -27.73 -4.59 13.89
CA CYS A 120 -28.58 -3.64 14.60
C CYS A 120 -29.28 -4.43 15.73
N PRO A 121 -29.14 -4.04 17.02
CA PRO A 121 -29.98 -4.62 18.06
C PRO A 121 -31.44 -4.41 17.64
N ALA A 122 -32.29 -5.39 17.91
CA ALA A 122 -33.65 -5.54 17.39
C ALA A 122 -34.67 -4.43 17.77
N GLY A 123 -34.24 -3.20 18.01
CA GLY A 123 -35.09 -2.07 18.41
C GLY A 123 -35.24 -0.93 17.40
N ALA A 124 -34.43 -0.84 16.33
CA ALA A 124 -34.49 0.30 15.38
C ALA A 124 -35.12 -0.05 14.02
N ARG A 125 -35.98 -1.07 13.99
CA ARG A 125 -36.71 -1.50 12.77
C ARG A 125 -38.18 -1.06 12.76
N LEU A 126 -38.56 -0.08 13.59
CA LEU A 126 -39.95 0.35 13.74
C LEU A 126 -40.26 1.76 13.19
N ILE A 127 -39.29 2.49 12.63
CA ILE A 127 -39.49 3.90 12.18
C ILE A 127 -39.58 4.05 10.65
N LEU A 128 -39.34 2.99 9.86
CA LEU A 128 -39.39 3.06 8.38
C LEU A 128 -40.55 2.26 7.75
N LEU A 129 -41.60 1.97 8.53
CA LEU A 129 -42.86 1.41 8.03
C LEU A 129 -44.07 2.21 8.54
N ARG A 130 -43.95 3.53 8.60
CA ARG A 130 -45.11 4.43 8.66
C ARG A 130 -44.83 5.72 7.90
#